data_AF-R9KZJ3-F1
#
_entry.id   AF-R9KZJ3-F1
#
_cell.length_a   1.000
_cell.length_b   1.000
_cell.length_c   1.000
_cell.angle_alpha   90.00
_cell.angle_beta   90.00
_cell.angle_gamma   90.00
#
_symmetry.space_group_name_H-M   'P 1'
#
loop_
_entity.id
_entity.type
_entity.pdbx_description
1 polymer ?
#
loop_
_entity_poly.entity_id
_entity_poly.type
_entity_poly.pdbx_seq_one_letter_code
_entity_poly.pdbx_strand_id
1 'polypeptide(L)'
;MEKKIYITEEERAKCQKVADAFAELYEMADIVVVDVGRYGFVMLKYYTPLHGFEEDETFTDSRTLFEELYQEWLNTKLCCIAKEMGMNDILYEKVFKSLSEEKRSEFIGRKTDFARTAEIIL
;
A
#
# COMPACT_ATOMS: atom_id res chain seq x y z
N MET A 1 -30.37 0.07 19.45
CA MET A 1 -29.01 0.64 19.55
C MET A 1 -28.59 1.08 18.17
N GLU A 2 -28.30 2.35 17.99
CA GLU A 2 -27.69 2.83 16.74
C GLU A 2 -26.27 2.29 16.60
N LYS A 3 -25.90 1.86 15.39
CA LYS A 3 -24.57 1.32 15.10
C LYS A 3 -23.60 2.49 14.94
N LYS A 4 -22.50 2.50 15.70
CA LYS A 4 -21.44 3.51 15.59
C LYS A 4 -20.84 3.54 14.17
N ILE A 5 -20.67 4.74 13.61
CA ILE A 5 -19.98 4.97 12.33
C ILE A 5 -18.56 5.46 12.66
N TYR A 6 -17.55 4.92 11.99
CA TYR A 6 -16.14 5.21 12.24
C TYR A 6 -15.47 5.99 11.10
N ILE A 7 -16.12 6.10 9.94
CA ILE A 7 -15.65 6.85 8.78
C ILE A 7 -16.79 7.70 8.20
N THR A 8 -16.49 8.90 7.71
CA THR A 8 -17.47 9.72 7.00
C THR A 8 -17.60 9.25 5.55
N GLU A 9 -18.72 9.55 4.88
CA GLU A 9 -18.86 9.19 3.45
C GLU A 9 -17.84 9.91 2.57
N GLU A 10 -17.49 11.15 2.92
CA GLU A 10 -16.43 11.90 2.25
C GLU A 10 -15.07 11.19 2.36
N GLU A 11 -14.70 10.76 3.56
CA GLU A 11 -13.41 10.11 3.79
C GLU A 11 -13.36 8.71 3.18
N ARG A 12 -14.49 7.99 3.21
CA ARG A 12 -14.65 6.70 2.54
C ARG A 12 -14.44 6.82 1.03
N ALA A 13 -14.98 7.87 0.40
CA ALA A 13 -14.77 8.13 -1.02
C ALA A 13 -13.29 8.44 -1.34
N LYS A 14 -12.58 9.17 -0.48
CA LYS A 14 -11.14 9.42 -0.63
C LYS A 14 -10.32 8.14 -0.47
N CYS A 15 -10.61 7.32 0.54
CA CYS A 15 -9.96 6.03 0.73
C CYS A 15 -10.16 5.10 -0.46
N GLN A 16 -11.35 5.10 -1.10
CA GLN A 16 -11.57 4.32 -2.31
C GLN A 16 -10.65 4.77 -3.45
N LYS A 17 -10.51 6.08 -3.68
CA LYS A 17 -9.56 6.61 -4.69
C LYS A 17 -8.12 6.19 -4.41
N VAL A 18 -7.73 6.18 -3.12
CA VAL A 18 -6.41 5.70 -2.71
C VAL A 18 -6.26 4.22 -3.03
N ALA A 19 -7.19 3.36 -2.62
CA ALA A 19 -7.14 1.93 -2.91
C ALA A 19 -7.06 1.65 -4.43
N ASP A 20 -7.87 2.36 -5.23
CA ASP A 20 -7.87 2.22 -6.68
C ASP A 20 -6.54 2.66 -7.31
N ALA A 21 -5.89 3.71 -6.78
CA ALA A 21 -4.60 4.20 -7.29
C ALA A 21 -3.48 3.17 -7.15
N PHE A 22 -3.57 2.25 -6.18
CA PHE A 22 -2.59 1.20 -5.91
C PHE A 22 -2.95 -0.16 -6.52
N ALA A 23 -3.84 -0.21 -7.52
CA ALA A 23 -4.24 -1.47 -8.17
C ALA A 23 -3.05 -2.34 -8.62
N GLU A 24 -1.94 -1.73 -9.04
CA GLU A 24 -0.74 -2.49 -9.43
C GLU A 24 -0.05 -3.24 -8.28
N LEU A 25 -0.24 -2.81 -7.03
CA LEU A 25 0.27 -3.55 -5.87
C LEU A 25 -0.45 -4.89 -5.72
N TYR A 26 -1.75 -4.91 -5.96
CA TYR A 26 -2.59 -6.11 -5.80
C TYR A 26 -2.29 -7.19 -6.87
N GLU A 27 -1.73 -6.79 -8.01
CA GLU A 27 -1.24 -7.72 -9.03
C GLU A 27 0.17 -8.24 -8.73
N MET A 28 0.92 -7.54 -7.88
CA MET A 28 2.31 -7.85 -7.55
C MET A 28 2.49 -8.65 -6.26
N ALA A 29 1.54 -8.52 -5.33
CA ALA A 29 1.58 -9.13 -4.01
C ALA A 29 0.19 -9.64 -3.63
N ASP A 30 0.15 -10.68 -2.80
CA ASP A 30 -1.07 -11.25 -2.24
C ASP A 30 -1.68 -10.33 -1.14
N ILE A 31 -1.95 -9.08 -1.50
CA ILE A 31 -2.49 -8.00 -0.66
C ILE A 31 -3.79 -7.50 -1.29
N VAL A 32 -4.80 -7.21 -0.46
CA VAL A 32 -6.04 -6.57 -0.91
C VAL A 32 -6.47 -5.47 0.06
N VAL A 33 -7.16 -4.46 -0.44
CA VAL A 33 -7.81 -3.42 0.38
C VAL A 33 -9.32 -3.47 0.12
N VAL A 34 -10.10 -3.60 1.20
CA VAL A 34 -11.55 -3.82 1.11
C VAL A 34 -12.29 -2.76 1.90
N ASP A 35 -13.27 -2.13 1.27
CA ASP A 35 -14.25 -1.28 1.94
C ASP A 35 -15.20 -2.14 2.78
N VAL A 36 -15.13 -1.97 4.10
CA VAL A 36 -15.97 -2.68 5.09
C VAL A 36 -17.09 -1.78 5.64
N GLY A 37 -17.44 -0.72 4.92
CA GLY A 37 -18.56 0.17 5.19
C GLY A 37 -18.29 1.07 6.39
N ARG A 38 -19.13 0.97 7.42
CA ARG A 38 -19.09 1.88 8.58
C ARG A 38 -17.77 1.86 9.36
N TYR A 39 -16.93 0.86 9.14
CA TYR A 39 -15.64 0.69 9.81
C TYR A 39 -14.46 1.27 9.01
N GLY A 40 -14.68 1.71 7.76
CA GLY A 40 -13.62 2.18 6.88
C GLY A 40 -13.13 1.10 5.93
N PHE A 41 -11.82 1.05 5.72
CA PHE A 41 -11.14 0.11 4.84
C PHE A 41 -10.27 -0.84 5.66
N VAL A 42 -10.15 -2.08 5.22
CA VAL A 42 -9.21 -3.06 5.79
C VAL A 42 -8.22 -3.46 4.71
N MET A 43 -6.94 -3.28 4.98
CA MET A 43 -5.85 -3.87 4.20
C MET A 43 -5.55 -5.25 4.78
N LEU A 44 -5.62 -6.27 3.93
CA LEU A 44 -5.31 -7.66 4.26
C LEU A 44 -4.04 -8.04 3.50
N LYS A 45 -3.01 -8.49 4.20
CA LYS A 45 -1.69 -8.74 3.60
C LYS A 45 -1.31 -10.21 3.64
N TYR A 46 -0.56 -10.63 2.62
CA TYR A 46 0.14 -11.91 2.53
C TYR A 46 -0.78 -13.12 2.62
N TYR A 47 -1.71 -13.24 1.68
CA TYR A 47 -2.59 -14.40 1.61
C TYR A 47 -1.82 -15.70 1.37
N THR A 48 -2.04 -16.69 2.23
CA THR A 48 -1.61 -18.06 2.03
C THR A 48 -2.83 -18.98 1.95
N PRO A 49 -2.98 -19.82 0.89
CA PRO A 49 -4.10 -20.74 0.77
C PRO A 49 -4.32 -21.59 2.03
N LEU A 50 -5.58 -21.71 2.45
CA LEU A 50 -6.04 -22.39 3.68
C LEU A 50 -5.67 -21.70 5.01
N HIS A 51 -4.64 -20.85 5.05
CA HIS A 51 -4.26 -20.09 6.24
C HIS A 51 -5.02 -18.75 6.33
N GLY A 52 -5.25 -18.10 5.19
CA GLY A 52 -5.82 -16.75 5.13
C GLY A 52 -4.72 -15.70 5.02
N PHE A 53 -5.03 -14.47 5.44
CA PHE A 53 -4.09 -13.36 5.47
C PHE A 53 -3.31 -13.38 6.80
N GLU A 54 -2.01 -13.08 6.73
CA GLU A 54 -1.15 -13.06 7.91
C GLU A 54 -1.32 -11.78 8.73
N GLU A 55 -1.65 -10.67 8.07
CA GLU A 55 -1.83 -9.36 8.71
C GLU A 55 -3.11 -8.66 8.22
N ASP A 56 -3.71 -7.89 9.12
CA ASP A 56 -4.81 -6.99 8.84
C ASP A 56 -4.61 -5.63 9.51
N GLU A 57 -5.00 -4.56 8.81
CA GLU A 57 -4.96 -3.20 9.33
C GLU A 57 -6.16 -2.39 8.86
N THR A 58 -6.74 -1.58 9.75
CA THR A 58 -7.96 -0.81 9.48
C THR A 58 -7.66 0.67 9.33
N PHE A 59 -8.25 1.30 8.31
CA PHE A 59 -8.07 2.70 7.98
C PHE A 59 -9.39 3.45 7.90
N THR A 60 -9.44 4.60 8.56
CA THR A 60 -10.54 5.56 8.46
C THR A 60 -10.09 6.92 7.93
N ASP A 61 -8.82 7.02 7.51
CA ASP A 61 -8.17 8.22 7.00
C ASP A 61 -7.41 7.87 5.71
N SER A 62 -7.66 8.62 4.65
CA SER A 62 -7.11 8.38 3.33
C SER A 62 -5.61 8.66 3.23
N ARG A 63 -5.08 9.59 4.03
CA ARG A 63 -3.64 9.90 4.04
C ARG A 63 -2.85 8.80 4.73
N THR A 64 -3.36 8.24 5.83
CA THR A 64 -2.74 7.08 6.48
C THR A 64 -2.78 5.85 5.57
N LEU A 65 -3.92 5.56 4.94
CA LEU A 65 -4.03 4.46 3.96
C LEU A 65 -3.04 4.64 2.80
N PHE A 66 -2.88 5.87 2.31
CA PHE A 66 -1.97 6.20 1.21
C PHE A 66 -0.50 5.95 1.59
N GLU A 67 -0.07 6.39 2.77
CA GLU A 67 1.31 6.18 3.21
C GLU A 67 1.62 4.69 3.36
N GLU A 68 0.72 3.92 3.99
CA GLU A 68 0.91 2.49 4.16
C GLU A 68 0.95 1.73 2.83
N LEU A 69 0.02 2.02 1.91
CA LEU A 69 0.04 1.40 0.57
C LEU A 69 1.30 1.77 -0.23
N TYR A 70 1.78 3.01 -0.11
CA TYR A 70 3.02 3.41 -0.75
C TYR A 70 4.23 2.66 -0.17
N GLN A 71 4.31 2.49 1.16
CA GLN A 71 5.39 1.73 1.79
C GLN A 71 5.34 0.24 1.40
N GLU A 72 4.15 -0.37 1.40
CA GLU A 72 3.98 -1.76 0.96
C GLU A 72 4.39 -1.96 -0.51
N TRP A 73 3.99 -1.02 -1.37
CA TRP A 73 4.41 -1.02 -2.76
C TRP A 73 5.93 -0.89 -2.92
N LEU A 74 6.55 0.03 -2.18
CA LEU A 74 8.00 0.22 -2.21
C LEU A 74 8.74 -1.03 -1.72
N ASN A 75 8.31 -1.60 -0.60
CA ASN A 75 8.87 -2.82 -0.03
C ASN A 75 8.77 -3.99 -1.01
N THR A 76 7.61 -4.14 -1.66
CA THR A 76 7.39 -5.17 -2.69
C THR A 76 8.35 -5.00 -3.86
N LYS A 77 8.50 -3.78 -4.38
CA LYS A 77 9.45 -3.49 -5.47
C LYS A 77 10.89 -3.78 -5.07
N LEU A 78 11.30 -3.37 -3.87
CA LEU A 78 12.65 -3.63 -3.35
C LEU A 78 12.90 -5.12 -3.14
N CYS A 79 11.89 -5.87 -2.69
CA CYS A 79 11.95 -7.33 -2.57
C CYS A 79 12.20 -7.99 -3.93
N CYS A 80 11.46 -7.59 -4.96
CA CYS A 80 11.66 -8.08 -6.33
C CYS A 80 13.09 -7.80 -6.83
N ILE A 81 13.57 -6.56 -6.68
CA ILE A 81 14.93 -6.18 -7.11
C ILE A 81 16.00 -6.99 -6.36
N ALA A 82 15.85 -7.16 -5.05
CA ALA A 82 16.79 -7.92 -4.24
C ALA A 82 16.87 -9.38 -4.69
N LYS A 83 15.73 -10.00 -5.00
CA LYS A 83 15.65 -11.36 -5.57
C LYS A 83 16.33 -11.46 -6.92
N GLU A 84 16.11 -10.48 -7.82
CA GLU A 84 16.77 -10.41 -9.13
C GLU A 84 18.30 -10.25 -9.00
N MET A 85 18.76 -9.53 -7.97
CA MET A 85 20.17 -9.36 -7.65
C MET A 85 20.79 -10.57 -6.93
N GLY A 86 20.01 -11.60 -6.61
CA GLY A 86 20.47 -12.79 -5.89
C GLY A 86 20.83 -12.52 -4.42
N MET A 87 20.21 -11.52 -3.79
CA MET A 87 20.44 -11.22 -2.38
C MET A 87 19.68 -12.20 -1.48
N ASN A 88 20.40 -12.88 -0.59
CA ASN A 88 19.80 -13.84 0.35
C ASN A 88 19.13 -13.17 1.56
N ASP A 89 19.67 -12.04 2.03
CA ASP A 89 19.11 -11.24 3.13
C ASP A 89 18.56 -9.91 2.59
N ILE A 90 17.24 -9.80 2.52
CA ILE A 90 16.54 -8.61 2.02
C ILE A 90 16.35 -7.63 3.17
N LEU A 91 17.30 -6.71 3.32
CA LEU A 91 17.13 -5.50 4.14
C LEU A 91 16.75 -4.35 3.20
N TYR A 92 15.47 -3.93 3.20
CA TYR A 92 14.95 -2.95 2.24
C TYR A 92 15.78 -1.66 2.17
N GLU A 93 16.23 -1.14 3.30
CA GLU A 93 17.09 0.06 3.34
C GLU A 93 18.44 -0.17 2.63
N LYS A 94 19.05 -1.35 2.79
CA LYS A 94 20.31 -1.71 2.13
C LYS A 94 20.12 -1.87 0.62
N VAL A 95 19.01 -2.50 0.21
CA VAL A 95 18.64 -2.62 -1.20
C VAL A 95 18.46 -1.22 -1.79
N PHE A 96 17.64 -0.38 -1.17
CA PHE A 96 17.37 0.98 -1.63
C PHE A 96 18.65 1.82 -1.77
N LYS A 97 19.55 1.77 -0.78
CA LYS A 97 20.85 2.46 -0.80
C LYS A 97 21.81 1.95 -1.87
N SER A 98 21.66 0.69 -2.31
CA SER A 98 22.49 0.10 -3.36
C SER A 98 22.05 0.51 -4.78
N LEU A 99 20.86 1.07 -4.93
CA LEU A 99 20.33 1.50 -6.23
C LEU A 99 20.98 2.79 -6.71
N SER A 100 21.01 2.97 -8.04
CA SER A 100 21.41 4.23 -8.65
C SER A 100 20.54 5.40 -8.18
N GLU A 101 21.06 6.62 -8.27
CA GLU A 101 20.28 7.83 -7.99
C GLU A 101 19.03 7.90 -8.88
N GLU A 102 19.17 7.57 -10.17
CA GLU A 102 18.05 7.52 -11.12
C GLU A 102 16.91 6.62 -10.64
N LYS A 103 17.20 5.37 -10.24
CA LYS A 103 16.17 4.45 -9.73
C LYS A 103 15.55 4.93 -8.41
N ARG A 104 16.34 5.54 -7.53
CA ARG A 104 15.80 6.12 -6.28
C ARG A 104 14.87 7.30 -6.55
N SER A 105 15.22 8.15 -7.51
CA SER A 105 14.38 9.26 -7.96
C SER A 105 13.09 8.78 -8.63
N GLU A 106 13.12 7.66 -9.35
CA GLU A 106 11.94 7.04 -9.93
C GLU A 106 10.90 6.69 -8.86
N PHE A 107 11.30 6.10 -7.73
CA PHE A 107 10.37 5.81 -6.63
C PHE A 107 9.71 7.06 -6.05
N ILE A 108 10.48 8.16 -5.90
CA ILE A 108 9.93 9.45 -5.47
C ILE A 108 8.92 9.96 -6.49
N GLY A 109 9.23 9.89 -7.78
CA GLY A 109 8.31 10.26 -8.86
C GLY A 109 7.02 9.43 -8.84
N ARG A 110 7.14 8.12 -8.62
CA ARG A 110 5.99 7.22 -8.47
C ARG A 110 5.12 7.58 -7.27
N LYS A 111 5.69 7.98 -6.13
CA LYS A 111 4.89 8.49 -4.99
C LYS A 111 4.03 9.68 -5.40
N THR A 112 4.59 10.61 -6.17
CA THR A 112 3.85 11.77 -6.69
C THR A 112 2.77 11.37 -7.68
N ASP A 113 3.02 10.40 -8.55
CA ASP A 113 2.02 9.89 -9.49
C ASP A 113 0.83 9.21 -8.77
N PHE A 114 1.12 8.39 -7.75
CA PHE A 114 0.09 7.80 -6.90
C PHE A 114 -0.72 8.87 -6.18
N ALA A 115 -0.05 9.86 -5.57
CA ALA A 115 -0.72 10.94 -4.86
C ALA A 115 -1.65 11.73 -5.77
N ARG A 116 -1.21 12.05 -7.00
CA ARG A 116 -2.03 12.72 -8.00
C ARG A 116 -3.26 11.89 -8.38
N THR A 117 -3.09 10.58 -8.58
CA THR A 117 -4.18 9.66 -8.95
C THR A 117 -5.19 9.51 -7.83
N ALA A 118 -4.71 9.44 -6.58
CA ALA A 118 -5.51 9.34 -5.38
C ALA A 118 -6.08 10.69 -4.89
N GLU A 119 -5.73 11.80 -5.55
CA GLU A 119 -6.04 13.18 -5.14
C GLU A 119 -5.54 13.54 -3.72
N ILE A 120 -4.40 12.99 -3.30
CA ILE A 120 -3.74 13.28 -2.03
C ILE A 120 -2.73 14.42 -2.19
N ILE A 121 -2.75 15.36 -1.25
CA ILE A 121 -1.75 16.43 -1.13
C ILE A 121 -0.60 15.90 -0.26
N LEU A 122 0.60 15.82 -0.85
CA LEU A 122 1.82 15.34 -0.18
C LEU A 122 2.39 16.37 0.81
#